data_AF-A0A6V8KLI2-F1
#
_entry.id   AF-A0A6V8KLI2-F1
#
_cell.length_a   1.000
_cell.length_b   1.000
_cell.length_c   1.000
_cell.angle_alpha   90.00
_cell.angle_beta   90.00
_cell.angle_gamma   90.00
#
_symmetry.space_group_name_H-M   'P 1'
#
loop_
_entity.id
_entity.type
_entity.pdbx_description
1 polymer ?
#
loop_
_entity_poly.entity_id
_entity_poly.type
_entity_poly.pdbx_seq_one_letter_code
_entity_poly.pdbx_strand_id
1 'polypeptide(L)'
;MVESGWDTVLKEAKDAKIPVILTDRAIDSPDTSLYKTFIGSDFIEEGKKAGDWLVKEYASSTDPVNIVELQGTTGSAPPTTG
;
A
#
# COMPACT_ATOMS: atom_id res chain seq x y z
N MET A 1 -6.30 -14.16 -3.25
CA MET A 1 -4.91 -14.19 -2.72
C MET A 1 -3.98 -14.03 -3.92
N VAL A 2 -3.49 -12.82 -4.17
CA VAL A 2 -2.45 -12.55 -5.20
C VAL A 2 -1.07 -12.35 -4.55
N GLU A 3 -1.04 -12.16 -3.23
CA GLU A 3 0.16 -11.81 -2.45
C GLU A 3 0.95 -13.04 -1.96
N SER A 4 0.31 -14.22 -1.94
CA SER A 4 0.91 -15.48 -1.49
C SER A 4 1.37 -16.36 -2.67
N GLY A 5 2.53 -17.01 -2.57
CA GLY A 5 3.01 -18.00 -3.53
C GLY A 5 4.21 -17.58 -4.40
N TRP A 6 4.80 -16.41 -4.13
CA TRP A 6 5.93 -15.86 -4.88
C TRP A 6 7.31 -16.23 -4.30
N ASP A 7 7.37 -16.80 -3.08
CA ASP A 7 8.61 -17.09 -2.37
C ASP A 7 9.57 -17.98 -3.18
N THR A 8 9.06 -19.00 -3.86
CA THR A 8 9.89 -19.94 -4.63
C THR A 8 10.60 -19.23 -5.78
N VAL A 9 9.85 -18.48 -6.61
CA VAL A 9 10.44 -17.80 -7.79
C VAL A 9 11.36 -16.65 -7.37
N LEU A 10 11.06 -15.96 -6.28
CA LEU A 10 11.92 -14.89 -5.77
C LEU A 10 13.21 -15.43 -5.14
N LYS A 11 13.15 -16.60 -4.48
CA LYS A 11 14.36 -17.31 -4.02
C LYS A 11 15.23 -17.73 -5.18
N GLU A 12 14.65 -18.29 -6.25
CA GLU A 12 15.40 -18.65 -7.45
C GLU A 12 16.11 -17.43 -8.07
N ALA A 13 15.42 -16.28 -8.17
CA ALA A 13 16.02 -15.04 -8.64
C ALA A 13 17.18 -14.56 -7.75
N LYS A 14 16.99 -14.62 -6.42
CA LYS A 14 18.03 -14.26 -5.44
C LYS A 14 19.25 -15.17 -5.52
N ASP A 15 19.05 -16.48 -5.63
CA ASP A 15 20.13 -17.47 -5.76
C ASP A 15 20.90 -17.29 -7.07
N ALA A 16 20.21 -16.90 -8.14
CA ALA A 16 20.81 -16.51 -9.41
C ALA A 16 21.46 -15.11 -9.40
N LYS A 17 21.40 -14.38 -8.28
CA LYS A 17 21.87 -12.99 -8.13
C LYS A 17 21.21 -11.99 -9.08
N ILE A 18 19.97 -12.26 -9.48
CA ILE A 18 19.16 -11.38 -10.31
C ILE A 18 18.42 -10.39 -9.39
N PRO A 19 18.59 -9.07 -9.55
CA PRO A 19 17.87 -8.10 -8.73
C PRO A 19 16.39 -8.05 -9.12
N VAL A 20 15.52 -8.07 -8.12
CA VAL A 20 14.06 -7.95 -8.28
C VAL A 20 13.57 -6.59 -7.77
N ILE A 21 12.70 -5.95 -8.54
CA ILE A 21 11.95 -4.75 -8.15
C ILE A 21 10.47 -5.11 -8.21
N LEU A 22 9.75 -4.86 -7.12
CA LEU A 22 8.29 -5.03 -7.08
C LEU A 22 7.62 -3.72 -7.49
N THR A 23 6.55 -3.81 -8.27
CA THR A 23 5.77 -2.65 -8.71
C THR A 23 4.29 -2.88 -8.46
N ASP A 24 3.56 -1.84 -8.07
CA ASP A 24 2.09 -1.81 -7.87
C ASP A 24 1.61 -2.63 -6.66
N ARG A 25 1.99 -3.90 -6.56
CA ARG A 25 1.60 -4.81 -5.46
C ARG A 25 2.83 -5.32 -4.72
N ALA A 26 2.81 -5.17 -3.40
CA ALA A 26 3.78 -5.88 -2.56
C ALA A 26 3.38 -7.36 -2.46
N ILE A 27 4.34 -8.14 -1.99
CA ILE A 27 4.16 -9.55 -1.66
C ILE A 27 4.01 -9.68 -0.15
N ASP A 28 3.22 -10.64 0.30
CA ASP A 28 3.18 -11.04 1.71
C ASP A 28 4.21 -12.15 1.90
N SER A 29 5.45 -11.74 2.21
CA SER A 29 6.55 -12.67 2.48
C SER A 29 7.30 -12.23 3.73
N PRO A 30 7.59 -13.15 4.66
CA PRO A 30 8.40 -12.84 5.84
C PRO A 30 9.87 -12.56 5.50
N ASP A 31 10.36 -12.96 4.32
CA ASP A 31 11.72 -12.66 3.87
C ASP A 31 11.76 -11.40 2.99
N THR A 32 12.04 -10.26 3.62
CA THR A 32 12.14 -8.95 2.94
C THR A 32 13.39 -8.80 2.07
N SER A 33 14.32 -9.76 2.08
CA SER A 33 15.54 -9.71 1.26
C SER A 33 15.35 -10.27 -0.16
N LEU A 34 14.14 -10.73 -0.48
CA LEU A 34 13.77 -11.31 -1.78
C LEU A 34 13.65 -10.28 -2.91
N TYR A 35 13.55 -8.99 -2.59
CA TYR A 35 13.51 -7.89 -3.55
C TYR A 35 14.38 -6.73 -3.06
N LYS A 36 14.77 -5.85 -3.99
CA LYS A 36 15.61 -4.68 -3.68
C LYS A 36 14.80 -3.48 -3.24
N THR A 37 13.68 -3.25 -3.88
CA THR A 37 12.77 -2.14 -3.55
C THR A 37 11.37 -2.45 -4.08
N PHE A 38 10.39 -1.76 -3.50
CA PHE A 38 9.01 -1.73 -3.97
C PHE A 38 8.69 -0.31 -4.45
N ILE A 39 8.04 -0.20 -5.60
CA ILE A 39 7.57 1.05 -6.17
C ILE A 39 6.05 0.96 -6.30
N GLY A 40 5.34 1.69 -5.46
CA GLY A 40 3.90 1.78 -5.47
C GLY A 40 3.41 3.06 -4.83
N SER A 41 2.11 3.27 -4.88
CA SER A 41 1.46 4.35 -4.16
C SER A 41 1.59 4.18 -2.64
N ASP A 42 1.77 5.29 -1.93
CA ASP A 42 1.64 5.33 -0.48
C ASP A 42 0.20 5.71 -0.14
N PHE A 43 -0.62 4.68 0.04
CA PHE A 43 -2.05 4.86 0.28
C PHE A 43 -2.36 5.46 1.66
N ILE A 44 -1.43 5.36 2.61
CA ILE A 44 -1.55 6.03 3.91
C ILE A 44 -1.37 7.53 3.71
N GLU A 45 -0.38 7.95 2.93
CA GLU A 45 -0.15 9.34 2.60
C GLU A 45 -1.29 9.94 1.76
N GLU A 46 -1.85 9.17 0.83
CA GLU A 46 -3.04 9.57 0.06
C GLU A 46 -4.25 9.84 0.99
N GLY A 47 -4.53 8.92 1.92
CA GLY A 47 -5.60 9.09 2.91
C GLY A 47 -5.38 10.30 3.82
N LYS A 48 -4.15 10.54 4.27
CA LYS A 48 -3.79 11.73 5.07
C LYS A 48 -4.06 13.02 4.30
N LYS A 49 -3.61 13.10 3.04
CA LYS A 49 -3.85 14.29 2.19
C LYS A 49 -5.34 14.56 1.98
N ALA A 50 -6.15 13.51 1.79
CA ALA A 50 -7.59 13.66 1.67
C ALA A 50 -8.22 14.20 2.96
N GLY A 51 -7.79 13.70 4.12
CA GLY A 51 -8.22 14.20 5.44
C GLY A 51 -7.79 15.65 5.69
N ASP A 52 -6.54 15.99 5.40
CA ASP A 52 -6.01 17.35 5.57
C ASP A 52 -6.75 18.36 4.69
N TRP A 53 -7.04 17.98 3.44
CA TRP A 53 -7.86 18.79 2.54
C TRP A 53 -9.26 19.02 3.12
N LEU A 54 -9.90 17.96 3.63
CA LEU A 54 -11.24 18.05 4.23
C LEU A 54 -11.27 18.97 5.45
N VAL A 55 -10.29 18.84 6.35
CA VAL A 55 -10.16 19.72 7.52
C VAL A 55 -10.01 21.18 7.10
N LYS A 56 -9.20 21.43 6.06
CA LYS A 56 -8.98 22.78 5.54
C LYS A 56 -10.23 23.38 4.89
N GLU A 57 -10.94 22.60 4.08
CA GLU A 57 -12.13 23.06 3.36
C GLU A 57 -13.26 23.48 4.32
N TYR A 58 -13.44 22.74 5.40
CA TYR A 58 -14.50 22.99 6.39
C TYR A 58 -14.04 23.77 7.63
N ALA A 59 -12.85 24.38 7.60
CA ALA A 59 -12.27 25.06 8.77
C ALA A 59 -13.12 26.22 9.31
N SER A 60 -13.98 26.82 8.48
CA SER A 60 -14.89 27.91 8.86
C SER A 60 -16.31 27.44 9.19
N SER A 61 -16.60 26.14 9.06
CA SER A 61 -17.93 25.60 9.37
C SER A 61 -18.20 25.65 10.87
N THR A 62 -19.32 26.25 11.24
CA THR A 62 -19.84 26.23 12.62
C THR A 62 -20.82 25.08 12.86
N ASP A 63 -21.33 24.49 11.78
CA ASP A 63 -22.26 23.37 11.83
C ASP A 63 -21.51 22.03 11.77
N PRO A 64 -22.09 20.95 12.34
CA PRO A 64 -21.53 19.61 12.23
C PRO A 64 -21.34 19.19 10.77
N VAL A 65 -20.14 18.69 10.45
CA VAL A 65 -19.82 18.15 9.13
C VAL A 65 -19.94 16.62 9.19
N ASN A 66 -20.90 16.07 8.46
CA ASN A 66 -21.09 14.63 8.37
C ASN A 66 -20.22 14.05 7.25
N ILE A 67 -19.38 13.07 7.59
CA ILE A 67 -18.42 12.46 6.66
C ILE A 67 -18.75 10.98 6.51
N VAL A 68 -18.74 10.48 5.28
CA VAL A 68 -18.90 9.06 4.95
C VAL A 68 -17.69 8.61 4.15
N GLU A 69 -17.00 7.57 4.62
CA GLU A 69 -15.89 6.93 3.90
C GLU A 69 -16.41 5.71 3.12
N LEU A 70 -16.15 5.68 1.81
CA LEU A 70 -16.41 4.50 0.98
C LEU A 70 -15.11 3.69 0.87
N GLN A 71 -15.04 2.59 1.61
CA GLN A 71 -13.86 1.74 1.64
C GLN A 71 -13.84 0.74 0.48
N GLY A 72 -12.64 0.44 -0.02
CA GLY A 72 -12.42 -0.62 -1.00
C GLY A 72 -12.73 -2.02 -0.45
N THR A 73 -12.73 -3.03 -1.32
CA THR A 73 -12.99 -4.42 -0.91
C THR A 73 -11.91 -4.92 0.04
N THR A 74 -12.31 -5.50 1.18
CA THR A 74 -11.40 -6.11 2.17
C THR A 74 -10.51 -7.18 1.47
N GLY A 75 -9.19 -7.06 1.62
CA GLY A 75 -8.21 -7.93 0.94
C GLY A 75 -7.89 -7.56 -0.52
N SER A 76 -8.46 -6.45 -1.03
CA SER A 76 -8.00 -5.75 -2.24
C SER A 76 -7.23 -4.48 -1.91
N ALA A 77 -7.07 -4.20 -0.60
CA ALA A 77 -6.28 -3.09 -0.14
C ALA A 77 -4.87 -3.25 -0.69
N PRO A 78 -4.31 -2.22 -1.31
CA PRO A 78 -2.89 -2.21 -1.61
C PRO A 78 -2.09 -2.39 -0.31
N PRO A 79 -0.82 -2.78 -0.37
CA PRO A 79 -0.02 -3.00 0.82
C PRO A 79 0.03 -1.70 1.62
N THR A 80 -0.65 -1.67 2.77
CA THR A 80 -0.44 -0.64 3.78
C THR A 80 0.91 -0.98 4.40
N THR A 81 1.94 -0.20 4.09
CA THR A 81 3.28 -0.33 4.65
C THR A 81 3.20 -0.35 6.18
N GLY A 82 3.40 -1.53 6.75
CA GLY A 82 3.55 -1.80 8.19
C GLY A 82 4.80 -2.63 8.41
#